data_AF-A0A8T4YNG6-F1
#
_entry.id   AF-A0A8T4YNG6-F1
#
_cell.length_a   1.000
_cell.length_b   1.000
_cell.length_c   1.000
_cell.angle_alpha   90.00
_cell.angle_beta   90.00
_cell.angle_gamma   90.00
#
_symmetry.space_group_name_H-M   'P 1'
#
loop_
_entity.id
_entity.type
_entity.pdbx_description
1 polymer ?
#
loop_
_entity_poly.entity_id
_entity_poly.type
_entity_poly.pdbx_seq_one_letter_code
_entity_poly.pdbx_strand_id
1 'polypeptide(L)'
;MSTVIEDVIARKVFNSRGEETIEVDVITTSGFGRASAPAGESRGKAEVVYYPQGGVDEAIKKVEELISPELIGLNADFQEEIDKTLHEIDNTKDFRIIGGNTAFAVSLANAEAAANSYGLPLFQYLGGYAAHELPYPLGNIISGGKHSSGKSPDMQEFLVLPYGADSFLEAVAANIKIHNKVKEALKKKDKLFSGGRSDEGAWIANITDLEALEDIRKNALNNLSRLPEKYKRLRGASKYPVKLSPKLKRLIKDLR
;
A
#
# COMPACT_ATOMS: atom_id res chain seq x y z
N MET A 1 2.17 -28.74 -14.55
CA MET A 1 2.98 -27.85 -15.41
C MET A 1 4.30 -27.67 -14.69
N SER A 2 5.40 -27.48 -15.41
CA SER A 2 6.71 -27.37 -14.78
C SER A 2 6.91 -25.95 -14.25
N THR A 3 7.43 -25.81 -13.04
CA THR A 3 7.70 -24.53 -12.35
C THR A 3 9.20 -24.30 -12.14
N VAL A 4 10.04 -25.13 -12.76
CA VAL A 4 11.50 -25.02 -12.67
C VAL A 4 11.93 -23.64 -13.18
N ILE A 5 12.68 -22.91 -12.34
CA ILE A 5 13.23 -21.58 -12.65
C ILE A 5 14.36 -21.75 -13.67
N GLU A 6 14.26 -21.01 -14.77
CA GLU A 6 15.25 -20.98 -15.85
C GLU A 6 16.13 -19.72 -15.80
N ASP A 7 15.58 -18.60 -15.34
CA ASP A 7 16.30 -17.33 -15.28
C ASP A 7 15.72 -16.37 -14.23
N VAL A 8 16.57 -15.50 -13.69
CA VAL A 8 16.23 -14.42 -12.76
C VAL A 8 16.98 -13.16 -13.18
N ILE A 9 16.25 -12.15 -13.64
CA ILE A 9 16.82 -10.94 -14.25
C ILE A 9 16.39 -9.72 -13.46
N ALA A 10 17.35 -8.90 -13.03
CA ALA A 10 17.07 -7.62 -12.38
C ALA A 10 17.38 -6.42 -13.29
N ARG A 11 16.63 -5.34 -13.10
CA ARG A 11 16.88 -4.05 -13.75
C ARG A 11 16.53 -2.88 -12.85
N LYS A 12 17.10 -1.73 -13.15
CA LYS A 12 16.78 -0.46 -12.49
C LYS A 12 15.58 0.18 -13.17
N VAL A 13 14.61 0.61 -12.38
CA VAL A 13 13.44 1.40 -12.80
C VAL A 13 13.25 2.59 -11.84
N PHE A 14 12.28 3.45 -12.11
CA PHE A 14 11.92 4.56 -11.23
C PHE A 14 10.55 4.34 -10.58
N ASN A 15 10.46 4.61 -9.28
CA ASN A 15 9.19 4.53 -8.54
C ASN A 15 8.31 5.77 -8.80
N SER A 16 7.14 5.86 -8.15
CA SER A 16 6.20 6.98 -8.31
C SER A 16 6.73 8.34 -7.85
N ARG A 17 7.84 8.38 -7.09
CA ARG A 17 8.54 9.58 -6.63
C ARG A 17 9.72 9.95 -7.53
N GLY A 18 9.99 9.18 -8.58
CA GLY A 18 11.14 9.37 -9.46
C GLY A 18 12.47 8.90 -8.84
N GLU A 19 12.43 8.08 -7.79
CA GLU A 19 13.62 7.50 -7.16
C GLU A 19 13.93 6.15 -7.81
N GLU A 20 15.22 5.80 -7.87
CA GLU A 20 15.65 4.51 -8.38
C GLU A 20 15.12 3.36 -7.51
N THR A 21 14.62 2.30 -8.14
CA THR A 21 14.23 1.05 -7.49
C THR A 21 14.54 -0.14 -8.39
N ILE A 22 14.51 -1.35 -7.82
CA ILE A 22 14.74 -2.59 -8.54
C ILE A 22 13.42 -3.17 -9.08
N GLU A 23 13.47 -3.75 -10.28
CA GLU A 23 12.45 -4.64 -10.83
C GLU A 23 13.11 -5.97 -11.19
N VAL A 24 12.48 -7.08 -10.81
CA VAL A 24 12.98 -8.43 -11.01
C VAL A 24 11.97 -9.23 -11.83
N ASP A 25 12.48 -9.95 -12.82
CA ASP A 25 11.76 -10.99 -13.55
C ASP A 25 12.22 -12.36 -13.06
N VAL A 26 11.27 -13.28 -12.89
CA VAL A 26 11.53 -14.71 -12.72
C VAL A 26 10.88 -15.44 -13.89
N ILE A 27 11.69 -16.20 -14.63
CA ILE A 27 11.26 -17.01 -15.76
C ILE A 27 11.34 -18.47 -15.33
N THR A 28 10.27 -19.20 -15.57
CA THR A 28 10.22 -20.66 -15.36
C THR A 28 9.95 -21.34 -16.69
N THR A 29 10.17 -22.64 -16.74
CA THR A 29 9.85 -23.52 -17.88
C THR A 29 8.43 -23.37 -18.46
N SER A 30 7.46 -22.79 -17.74
CA SER A 30 6.08 -22.63 -18.23
C SER A 30 5.39 -21.33 -17.81
N GLY A 31 6.11 -20.39 -17.19
CA GLY A 31 5.51 -19.20 -16.60
C GLY A 31 6.51 -18.06 -16.38
N PHE A 32 5.97 -16.89 -16.04
CA PHE A 32 6.71 -15.65 -15.91
C PHE A 32 6.12 -14.82 -14.77
N GLY A 33 6.96 -14.13 -14.01
CA GLY A 33 6.52 -13.18 -12.99
C GLY A 33 7.45 -11.98 -12.92
N ARG A 34 6.89 -10.82 -12.55
CA ARG A 34 7.63 -9.56 -12.50
C ARG A 34 7.17 -8.72 -11.33
N ALA A 35 8.11 -8.34 -10.47
CA ALA A 35 7.82 -7.45 -9.36
C ALA A 35 8.85 -6.34 -9.23
N SER A 36 8.39 -5.15 -8.85
CA SER A 36 9.25 -4.03 -8.46
C SER A 36 9.06 -3.73 -6.98
N ALA A 37 10.15 -3.39 -6.31
CA ALA A 37 10.12 -3.10 -4.88
C ALA A 37 9.54 -1.69 -4.61
N PRO A 38 8.62 -1.55 -3.64
CA PRO A 38 8.12 -0.25 -3.22
C PRO A 38 9.20 0.52 -2.43
N ALA A 39 9.01 1.83 -2.28
CA ALA A 39 9.80 2.67 -1.40
C ALA A 39 8.93 3.25 -0.29
N GLY A 40 9.45 3.25 0.95
CA GLY A 40 8.80 3.82 2.13
C GLY A 40 9.55 5.03 2.70
N GLU A 41 8.83 6.07 3.11
CA GLU A 41 9.37 7.24 3.82
C GLU A 41 9.26 7.12 5.35
N SER A 42 8.19 6.50 5.86
CA SER A 42 7.96 6.34 7.29
C SER A 42 8.58 5.04 7.79
N ARG A 43 9.71 5.16 8.51
CA ARG A 43 10.61 4.02 8.81
C ARG A 43 10.75 3.77 10.30
N GLY A 44 10.53 2.52 10.71
CA GLY A 44 10.90 2.00 12.01
C GLY A 44 12.38 1.58 12.07
N LYS A 45 13.03 1.76 13.22
CA LYS A 45 14.43 1.31 13.45
C LYS A 45 14.62 -0.22 13.38
N ALA A 46 13.53 -0.97 13.34
CA ALA A 46 13.53 -2.43 13.30
C ALA A 46 13.19 -2.99 11.91
N GLU A 47 13.03 -2.12 10.91
CA GLU A 47 12.81 -2.54 9.53
C GLU A 47 14.11 -3.03 8.87
N VAL A 48 13.95 -3.82 7.82
CA VAL A 48 15.05 -4.30 6.98
C VAL A 48 15.72 -3.13 6.24
N VAL A 49 16.99 -3.31 5.91
CA VAL A 49 17.73 -2.39 5.05
C VAL A 49 17.24 -2.58 3.62
N TYR A 50 16.76 -1.51 2.97
CA TYR A 50 16.18 -1.59 1.63
C TYR A 50 17.16 -2.12 0.58
N TYR A 51 18.36 -1.53 0.52
CA TYR A 51 19.41 -1.86 -0.45
C TYR A 51 20.78 -1.93 0.22
N PRO A 52 21.75 -2.62 -0.40
CA PRO A 52 23.16 -2.57 0.00
C PRO A 52 23.71 -1.13 -0.04
N GLN A 53 24.93 -0.94 0.49
CA GLN A 53 25.55 0.40 0.54
C GLN A 53 25.69 1.06 -0.84
N GLY A 54 25.95 0.27 -1.89
CA GLY A 54 26.00 0.73 -3.28
C GLY A 54 24.63 0.90 -3.94
N GLY A 55 23.54 0.85 -3.18
CA GLY A 55 22.19 1.14 -3.66
C GLY A 55 21.67 0.12 -4.68
N VAL A 56 20.82 0.59 -5.60
CA VAL A 56 20.13 -0.27 -6.58
C VAL A 56 21.11 -0.93 -7.55
N ASP A 57 22.19 -0.24 -7.94
CA ASP A 57 23.19 -0.81 -8.86
C ASP A 57 23.94 -1.98 -8.22
N GLU A 58 24.27 -1.89 -6.93
CA GLU A 58 24.86 -3.04 -6.22
C GLU A 58 23.82 -4.15 -6.06
N ALA A 59 22.58 -3.84 -5.72
CA ALA A 59 21.50 -4.83 -5.60
C ALA A 59 21.29 -5.65 -6.88
N ILE A 60 21.31 -5.01 -8.05
CA ILE A 60 21.21 -5.70 -9.35
C ILE A 60 22.37 -6.68 -9.55
N LYS A 61 23.61 -6.27 -9.21
CA LYS A 61 24.77 -7.17 -9.26
C LYS A 61 24.63 -8.33 -8.29
N LYS A 62 24.10 -8.11 -7.08
CA LYS A 62 23.82 -9.21 -6.13
C LYS A 62 22.81 -10.20 -6.69
N VAL A 63 21.81 -9.74 -7.46
CA VAL A 63 20.88 -10.65 -8.14
C VAL A 63 21.62 -11.54 -9.15
N GLU A 64 22.45 -10.95 -10.01
CA GLU A 64 23.20 -11.67 -11.04
C GLU A 64 24.26 -12.62 -10.44
N GLU A 65 25.02 -12.16 -9.45
CA GLU A 65 26.20 -12.88 -8.93
C GLU A 65 25.88 -13.88 -7.83
N LEU A 66 24.82 -13.65 -7.03
CA LEU A 66 24.52 -14.45 -5.83
C LEU A 66 23.15 -15.13 -5.87
N ILE A 67 22.11 -14.43 -6.34
CA ILE A 67 20.73 -14.94 -6.24
C ILE A 67 20.39 -15.85 -7.41
N SER A 68 20.59 -15.38 -8.64
CA SER A 68 20.24 -16.12 -9.86
C SER A 68 20.88 -17.53 -9.90
N PRO A 69 22.19 -17.69 -9.62
CA PRO A 69 22.83 -19.01 -9.65
C PRO A 69 22.25 -20.02 -8.65
N GLU A 70 21.77 -19.55 -7.49
CA GLU A 70 21.21 -20.40 -6.43
C GLU A 70 19.73 -20.73 -6.65
N LEU A 71 19.00 -19.89 -7.40
CA LEU A 71 17.58 -20.11 -7.68
C LEU A 71 17.31 -20.90 -8.97
N ILE A 72 18.20 -20.81 -9.97
CA ILE A 72 18.05 -21.57 -11.22
C ILE A 72 18.01 -23.08 -10.93
N GLY A 73 17.02 -23.75 -11.49
CA GLY A 73 16.79 -25.18 -11.29
C GLY A 73 15.90 -25.53 -10.08
N LEU A 74 15.63 -24.58 -9.19
CA LEU A 74 14.63 -24.76 -8.12
C LEU A 74 13.21 -24.68 -8.69
N ASN A 75 12.25 -25.24 -7.95
CA ASN A 75 10.84 -25.15 -8.32
C ASN A 75 10.22 -23.88 -7.73
N ALA A 76 9.71 -22.99 -8.59
CA ALA A 76 9.15 -21.71 -8.16
C ALA A 76 7.93 -21.85 -7.22
N ASP A 77 7.24 -22.99 -7.25
CA ASP A 77 6.08 -23.25 -6.39
C ASP A 77 6.45 -23.69 -4.96
N PHE A 78 7.73 -23.91 -4.68
CA PHE A 78 8.26 -24.05 -3.32
C PHE A 78 8.67 -22.67 -2.76
N GLN A 79 7.69 -21.78 -2.60
CA GLN A 79 7.92 -20.39 -2.18
C GLN A 79 8.75 -20.28 -0.88
N GLU A 80 8.50 -21.15 0.11
CA GLU A 80 9.26 -21.17 1.37
C GLU A 80 10.74 -21.51 1.15
N GLU A 81 11.05 -22.39 0.19
CA GLU A 81 12.42 -22.72 -0.18
C GLU A 81 13.11 -21.52 -0.81
N ILE A 82 12.44 -20.82 -1.74
CA ILE A 82 12.97 -19.61 -2.37
C ILE A 82 13.26 -18.52 -1.33
N ASP A 83 12.30 -18.24 -0.44
CA ASP A 83 12.47 -17.23 0.61
C ASP A 83 13.57 -17.62 1.61
N LYS A 84 13.69 -18.91 1.95
CA LYS A 84 14.77 -19.42 2.80
C LYS A 84 16.14 -19.26 2.14
N THR A 85 16.25 -19.57 0.84
CA THR A 85 17.49 -19.37 0.07
C THR A 85 17.89 -17.90 0.06
N LEU A 86 16.95 -16.96 -0.11
CA LEU A 86 17.23 -15.52 -0.01
C LEU A 86 17.77 -15.12 1.38
N HIS A 87 17.20 -15.67 2.45
CA HIS A 87 17.70 -15.47 3.81
C HIS A 87 19.11 -16.04 4.02
N GLU A 88 19.40 -17.21 3.46
CA GLU A 88 20.70 -17.88 3.54
C GLU A 88 21.78 -17.12 2.77
N ILE A 89 21.46 -16.60 1.57
CA ILE A 89 22.36 -15.78 0.76
C ILE A 89 22.71 -14.48 1.50
N ASP A 90 21.72 -13.81 2.09
CA ASP A 90 21.97 -12.57 2.82
C ASP A 90 22.74 -12.83 4.13
N ASN A 91 22.32 -13.85 4.88
CA ASN A 91 22.91 -14.27 6.16
C ASN A 91 22.97 -13.15 7.24
N THR A 92 22.09 -12.15 7.16
CA THR A 92 21.93 -11.14 8.21
C THR A 92 20.47 -11.03 8.67
N LYS A 93 20.26 -10.34 9.80
CA LYS A 93 18.91 -10.20 10.40
C LYS A 93 18.04 -9.15 9.69
N ASP A 94 18.65 -8.29 8.89
CA ASP A 94 18.04 -7.06 8.36
C ASP A 94 18.26 -6.91 6.85
N PHE A 95 18.63 -7.98 6.15
CA PHE A 95 18.85 -7.98 4.70
C PHE A 95 19.88 -6.95 4.20
N ARG A 96 20.93 -6.66 4.98
CA ARG A 96 21.88 -5.59 4.61
C ARG A 96 22.83 -5.96 3.47
N ILE A 97 22.92 -7.24 3.07
CA ILE A 97 23.86 -7.74 2.07
C ILE A 97 23.26 -7.71 0.68
N ILE A 98 22.02 -8.21 0.52
CA ILE A 98 21.32 -8.19 -0.77
C ILE A 98 20.28 -7.07 -0.87
N GLY A 99 19.79 -6.57 0.27
CA GLY A 99 18.71 -5.59 0.36
C GLY A 99 17.33 -6.25 0.50
N GLY A 100 16.54 -5.80 1.47
CA GLY A 100 15.17 -6.25 1.70
C GLY A 100 14.25 -5.98 0.51
N ASN A 101 14.49 -4.91 -0.25
CA ASN A 101 13.74 -4.63 -1.47
C ASN A 101 14.07 -5.63 -2.58
N THR A 102 15.33 -6.04 -2.69
CA THR A 102 15.78 -7.10 -3.61
C THR A 102 15.10 -8.41 -3.27
N ALA A 103 15.16 -8.82 -1.99
CA ALA A 103 14.52 -10.05 -1.52
C ALA A 103 13.01 -10.04 -1.77
N PHE A 104 12.34 -8.93 -1.47
CA PHE A 104 10.91 -8.75 -1.75
C PHE A 104 10.59 -8.89 -3.25
N ALA A 105 11.34 -8.21 -4.13
CA ALA A 105 11.08 -8.24 -5.57
C ALA A 105 11.28 -9.66 -6.14
N VAL A 106 12.35 -10.36 -5.75
CA VAL A 106 12.58 -11.76 -6.16
C VAL A 106 11.46 -12.67 -5.64
N SER A 107 11.12 -12.58 -4.36
CA SER A 107 10.08 -13.39 -3.71
C SER A 107 8.72 -13.25 -4.40
N LEU A 108 8.29 -12.01 -4.66
CA LEU A 108 7.00 -11.74 -5.30
C LEU A 108 6.98 -12.11 -6.79
N ALA A 109 8.07 -11.83 -7.52
CA ALA A 109 8.21 -12.24 -8.92
C ALA A 109 8.17 -13.77 -9.05
N ASN A 110 8.80 -14.50 -8.11
CA ASN A 110 8.74 -15.96 -8.05
C ASN A 110 7.30 -16.47 -7.85
N ALA A 111 6.57 -15.89 -6.88
CA ALA A 111 5.18 -16.26 -6.62
C ALA A 111 4.29 -16.05 -7.85
N GLU A 112 4.50 -14.94 -8.56
CA GLU A 112 3.78 -14.65 -9.81
C GLU A 112 4.17 -15.61 -10.94
N ALA A 113 5.45 -15.98 -11.07
CA ALA A 113 5.91 -16.95 -12.05
C ALA A 113 5.30 -18.34 -11.82
N ALA A 114 5.23 -18.77 -10.55
CA ALA A 114 4.57 -20.02 -10.17
C ALA A 114 3.06 -19.97 -10.44
N ALA A 115 2.38 -18.89 -10.07
CA ALA A 115 0.95 -18.71 -10.35
C ALA A 115 0.65 -18.78 -11.86
N ASN A 116 1.44 -18.08 -12.67
CA ASN A 116 1.33 -18.10 -14.13
C ASN A 116 1.63 -19.47 -14.71
N SER A 117 2.60 -20.21 -14.17
CA SER A 117 2.90 -21.59 -14.58
C SER A 117 1.73 -22.54 -14.37
N TYR A 118 0.84 -22.25 -13.42
CA TYR A 118 -0.39 -23.01 -13.17
C TYR A 118 -1.63 -22.43 -13.87
N GLY A 119 -1.50 -21.31 -14.58
CA GLY A 119 -2.64 -20.59 -15.17
C GLY A 119 -3.59 -20.00 -14.12
N LEU A 120 -3.08 -19.70 -12.93
CA LEU A 120 -3.86 -19.14 -11.82
C LEU A 120 -3.59 -17.64 -11.66
N PRO A 121 -4.62 -16.83 -11.36
CA PRO A 121 -4.42 -15.49 -10.82
C PRO A 121 -3.62 -15.54 -9.51
N LEU A 122 -2.68 -14.60 -9.33
CA LEU A 122 -1.79 -14.57 -8.16
C LEU A 122 -2.54 -14.63 -6.82
N PHE A 123 -3.66 -13.91 -6.66
CA PHE A 123 -4.43 -13.93 -5.42
C PHE A 123 -5.01 -15.33 -5.09
N GLN A 124 -5.40 -16.10 -6.11
CA GLN A 124 -5.88 -17.47 -5.93
C GLN A 124 -4.73 -18.43 -5.65
N TYR A 125 -3.58 -18.21 -6.27
CA TYR A 125 -2.36 -18.98 -5.98
C TYR A 125 -1.92 -18.79 -4.52
N LEU A 126 -1.88 -17.55 -4.03
CA LEU A 126 -1.44 -17.22 -2.67
C LEU A 126 -2.45 -17.62 -1.59
N GLY A 127 -3.73 -17.30 -1.77
CA GLY A 127 -4.76 -17.52 -0.74
C GLY A 127 -5.60 -18.78 -0.93
N GLY A 128 -5.32 -19.56 -1.99
CA GLY A 128 -6.09 -20.74 -2.35
C GLY A 128 -7.57 -20.46 -2.56
N TYR A 129 -8.41 -21.46 -2.28
CA TYR A 129 -9.87 -21.35 -2.37
C TYR A 129 -10.47 -20.28 -1.44
N ALA A 130 -9.77 -19.92 -0.35
CA ALA A 130 -10.25 -18.92 0.60
C ALA A 130 -10.13 -17.48 0.07
N ALA A 131 -9.40 -17.24 -1.02
CA ALA A 131 -9.23 -15.91 -1.61
C ALA A 131 -10.44 -15.47 -2.46
N HIS A 132 -11.55 -15.12 -1.80
CA HIS A 132 -12.80 -14.69 -2.45
C HIS A 132 -13.40 -13.39 -1.89
N GLU A 133 -12.72 -12.74 -0.94
CA GLU A 133 -13.16 -11.47 -0.37
C GLU A 133 -12.36 -10.30 -0.95
N LEU A 134 -13.05 -9.19 -1.23
CA LEU A 134 -12.42 -7.93 -1.62
C LEU A 134 -12.39 -6.97 -0.42
N PRO A 135 -11.26 -6.31 -0.13
CA PRO A 135 -11.16 -5.38 0.98
C PRO A 135 -11.92 -4.09 0.69
N TYR A 136 -12.35 -3.38 1.75
CA TYR A 136 -12.78 -2.00 1.59
C TYR A 136 -11.57 -1.09 1.32
N PRO A 137 -11.55 -0.30 0.23
CA PRO A 137 -10.47 0.63 -0.03
C PRO A 137 -10.53 1.81 0.94
N LEU A 138 -9.42 2.06 1.63
CA LEU A 138 -9.22 3.29 2.41
C LEU A 138 -8.75 4.40 1.48
N GLY A 139 -9.60 5.42 1.27
CA GLY A 139 -9.25 6.57 0.45
C GLY A 139 -8.54 7.62 1.27
N ASN A 140 -7.27 7.91 1.00
CA ASN A 140 -6.58 9.05 1.59
C ASN A 140 -7.08 10.35 0.94
N ILE A 141 -7.70 11.24 1.73
CA ILE A 141 -8.40 12.42 1.21
C ILE A 141 -7.60 13.71 1.43
N ILE A 142 -7.04 13.89 2.62
CA ILE A 142 -6.21 15.04 3.00
C ILE A 142 -4.95 14.48 3.66
N SER A 143 -3.79 15.01 3.26
CA SER A 143 -2.52 14.74 3.93
C SER A 143 -2.09 15.94 4.77
N GLY A 144 -1.55 15.67 5.95
CA GLY A 144 -0.91 16.63 6.83
C GLY A 144 0.47 16.15 7.27
N GLY A 145 0.88 16.52 8.48
CA GLY A 145 2.18 16.21 9.06
C GLY A 145 3.24 17.30 8.82
N LYS A 146 4.47 17.01 9.28
CA LYS A 146 5.60 17.97 9.42
C LYS A 146 6.14 18.60 8.13
N HIS A 147 5.53 18.37 6.97
CA HIS A 147 6.12 18.71 5.66
C HIS A 147 5.71 20.07 5.09
N SER A 148 5.03 20.94 5.85
CA SER A 148 4.56 22.21 5.32
C SER A 148 4.82 23.40 6.25
N SER A 149 5.38 24.45 5.69
CA SER A 149 5.49 25.79 6.27
C SER A 149 4.12 26.50 6.23
N GLY A 150 3.17 26.11 7.09
CA GLY A 150 1.82 26.67 7.15
C GLY A 150 0.92 26.06 8.24
N LYS A 151 -0.36 26.48 8.31
CA LYS A 151 -1.40 25.77 9.07
C LYS A 151 -1.74 24.48 8.33
N SER A 152 -0.98 23.44 8.58
CA SER A 152 -1.29 22.11 8.06
C SER A 152 -1.83 21.24 9.18
N PRO A 153 -2.63 20.21 8.86
CA PRO A 153 -3.03 19.23 9.84
C PRO A 153 -1.79 18.58 10.49
N ASP A 154 -1.84 18.34 11.80
CA ASP A 154 -0.77 17.63 12.52
C ASP A 154 -0.81 16.13 12.18
N MET A 155 -2.02 15.58 11.96
CA MET A 155 -2.18 14.19 11.53
C MET A 155 -1.69 13.99 10.10
N GLN A 156 -0.99 12.89 9.86
CA GLN A 156 -0.39 12.58 8.56
C GLN A 156 -1.45 12.29 7.47
N GLU A 157 -2.50 11.54 7.81
CA GLU A 157 -3.47 11.02 6.84
C GLU A 157 -4.90 11.10 7.36
N PHE A 158 -5.80 11.61 6.53
CA PHE A 158 -7.24 11.65 6.80
C PHE A 158 -7.95 10.72 5.82
N LEU A 159 -8.23 9.51 6.30
CA LEU A 159 -8.75 8.42 5.50
C LEU A 159 -10.28 8.35 5.52
N VAL A 160 -10.85 7.88 4.41
CA VAL A 160 -12.27 7.54 4.28
C VAL A 160 -12.43 6.06 4.00
N LEU A 161 -13.27 5.42 4.82
CA LEU A 161 -13.72 4.05 4.64
C LEU A 161 -15.17 4.06 4.10
N PRO A 162 -15.41 3.62 2.86
CA PRO A 162 -16.74 3.56 2.25
C PRO A 162 -17.52 2.33 2.74
N TYR A 163 -17.68 2.20 4.06
CA TYR A 163 -18.34 1.06 4.70
C TYR A 163 -19.81 0.94 4.26
N GLY A 164 -20.23 -0.28 3.90
CA GLY A 164 -21.58 -0.57 3.43
C GLY A 164 -21.79 -0.35 1.92
N ALA A 165 -20.74 -0.09 1.13
CA ALA A 165 -20.83 -0.25 -0.31
C ALA A 165 -21.15 -1.72 -0.65
N ASP A 166 -21.99 -1.95 -1.66
CA ASP A 166 -22.42 -3.30 -2.07
C ASP A 166 -21.39 -3.98 -2.99
N SER A 167 -20.35 -3.26 -3.43
CA SER A 167 -19.23 -3.79 -4.20
C SER A 167 -17.95 -2.97 -4.03
N PHE A 168 -16.79 -3.55 -4.37
CA PHE A 168 -15.51 -2.83 -4.42
C PHE A 168 -15.56 -1.61 -5.36
N LEU A 169 -16.19 -1.76 -6.53
CA LEU A 169 -16.30 -0.66 -7.50
C LEU A 169 -17.14 0.51 -6.95
N GLU A 170 -18.24 0.21 -6.25
CA GLU A 170 -19.03 1.23 -5.57
C GLU A 170 -18.22 1.91 -4.45
N ALA A 171 -17.45 1.14 -3.68
CA ALA A 171 -16.58 1.65 -2.64
C ALA A 171 -15.54 2.63 -3.19
N VAL A 172 -14.87 2.27 -4.31
CA VAL A 172 -13.93 3.15 -5.01
C VAL A 172 -14.63 4.39 -5.55
N ALA A 173 -15.79 4.26 -6.18
CA ALA A 173 -16.57 5.39 -6.70
C ALA A 173 -16.98 6.36 -5.58
N ALA A 174 -17.33 5.85 -4.40
CA ALA A 174 -17.62 6.66 -3.22
C ALA A 174 -16.39 7.46 -2.76
N ASN A 175 -15.22 6.83 -2.68
CA ASN A 175 -13.96 7.52 -2.34
C ASN A 175 -13.61 8.61 -3.36
N ILE A 176 -13.66 8.30 -4.67
CA ILE A 176 -13.41 9.28 -5.76
C ILE A 176 -14.35 10.48 -5.63
N LYS A 177 -15.63 10.24 -5.33
CA LYS A 177 -16.61 11.32 -5.18
C LYS A 177 -16.34 12.19 -3.96
N ILE A 178 -15.96 11.60 -2.84
CA ILE A 178 -15.61 12.33 -1.61
C ILE A 178 -14.34 13.15 -1.84
N HIS A 179 -13.31 12.54 -2.43
CA HIS A 179 -12.05 13.20 -2.80
C HIS A 179 -12.29 14.45 -3.65
N ASN A 180 -13.08 14.33 -4.72
CA ASN A 180 -13.43 15.46 -5.58
C ASN A 180 -14.28 16.53 -4.87
N LYS A 181 -15.24 16.13 -4.03
CA LYS A 181 -16.04 17.10 -3.28
C LYS A 181 -15.24 17.88 -2.26
N VAL A 182 -14.30 17.22 -1.59
CA VAL A 182 -13.38 17.88 -0.65
C VAL A 182 -12.50 18.88 -1.41
N LYS A 183 -11.97 18.54 -2.58
CA LYS A 183 -11.26 19.51 -3.45
C LYS A 183 -12.05 20.79 -3.67
N GLU A 184 -13.33 20.67 -4.03
CA GLU A 184 -14.18 21.82 -4.32
C GLU A 184 -14.55 22.62 -3.05
N ALA A 185 -14.65 21.95 -1.90
CA ALA A 185 -14.82 22.64 -0.62
C ALA A 185 -13.56 23.44 -0.24
N LEU A 186 -12.38 22.84 -0.41
CA LEU A 186 -11.08 23.49 -0.15
C LEU A 186 -10.89 24.72 -1.04
N LYS A 187 -11.16 24.61 -2.35
CA LYS A 187 -11.10 25.76 -3.29
C LYS A 187 -12.04 26.91 -2.91
N LYS A 188 -13.22 26.61 -2.36
CA LYS A 188 -14.17 27.64 -1.93
C LYS A 188 -13.72 28.34 -0.66
N LYS A 189 -13.06 27.59 0.24
CA LYS A 189 -12.58 28.08 1.53
C LYS A 189 -11.31 28.90 1.39
N ASP A 190 -10.39 28.47 0.54
CA ASP A 190 -9.12 29.14 0.28
C ASP A 190 -8.94 29.34 -1.23
N LYS A 191 -9.00 30.61 -1.66
CA LYS A 191 -8.79 30.98 -3.07
C LYS A 191 -7.35 30.75 -3.54
N LEU A 192 -6.40 30.59 -2.61
CA LEU A 192 -5.01 30.29 -2.90
C LEU A 192 -4.73 28.78 -2.99
N PHE A 193 -5.72 27.93 -2.70
CA PHE A 193 -5.56 26.49 -2.84
C PHE A 193 -5.30 26.10 -4.30
N SER A 194 -4.06 25.69 -4.57
CA SER A 194 -3.57 25.33 -5.90
C SER A 194 -4.10 23.98 -6.41
N GLY A 195 -4.61 23.13 -5.51
CA GLY A 195 -4.92 21.73 -5.83
C GLY A 195 -3.69 20.82 -5.80
N GLY A 196 -2.63 21.20 -5.09
CA GLY A 196 -1.49 20.33 -4.80
C GLY A 196 -1.91 19.04 -4.09
N ARG A 197 -1.20 17.95 -4.39
CA ARG A 197 -1.44 16.62 -3.81
C ARG A 197 -0.16 16.06 -3.20
N SER A 198 -0.31 15.21 -2.19
CA SER A 198 0.78 14.39 -1.67
C SER A 198 1.13 13.26 -2.64
N ASP A 199 2.20 12.53 -2.34
CA ASP A 199 2.66 11.36 -3.12
C ASP A 199 1.62 10.24 -3.17
N GLU A 200 0.70 10.20 -2.20
CA GLU A 200 -0.43 9.27 -2.15
C GLU A 200 -1.70 9.83 -2.82
N GLY A 201 -1.63 11.02 -3.41
CA GLY A 201 -2.72 11.65 -4.16
C GLY A 201 -3.76 12.38 -3.30
N ALA A 202 -3.57 12.48 -1.99
CA ALA A 202 -4.44 13.24 -1.09
C ALA A 202 -4.20 14.75 -1.22
N TRP A 203 -5.21 15.57 -0.93
CA TRP A 203 -5.08 17.03 -1.04
C TRP A 203 -4.20 17.60 0.07
N ILE A 204 -3.33 18.54 -0.31
CA ILE A 204 -2.54 19.32 0.66
C ILE A 204 -3.20 20.69 0.82
N ALA A 205 -3.68 21.01 2.02
CA ALA A 205 -4.42 22.24 2.27
C ALA A 205 -3.99 22.91 3.58
N ASN A 206 -4.11 24.24 3.61
CA ASN A 206 -3.77 25.06 4.75
C ASN A 206 -4.95 25.11 5.77
N ILE A 207 -5.23 23.98 6.42
CA ILE A 207 -6.33 23.79 7.37
C ILE A 207 -5.85 23.05 8.62
N THR A 208 -6.63 23.11 9.70
CA THR A 208 -6.42 22.33 10.93
C THR A 208 -7.00 20.91 10.82
N ASP A 209 -6.59 20.01 11.73
CA ASP A 209 -7.14 18.65 11.84
C ASP A 209 -8.68 18.63 11.93
N LEU A 210 -9.24 19.50 12.77
CA LEU A 210 -10.69 19.58 12.98
C LEU A 210 -11.40 20.02 11.70
N GLU A 211 -10.85 20.98 10.97
CA GLU A 211 -11.40 21.44 9.70
C GLU A 211 -11.34 20.33 8.63
N ALA A 212 -10.25 19.57 8.57
CA ALA A 212 -10.11 18.43 7.67
C ALA A 212 -11.19 17.37 7.93
N LEU A 213 -11.36 16.98 9.20
CA LEU A 213 -12.40 16.02 9.61
C LEU A 213 -13.81 16.54 9.32
N GLU A 214 -14.08 17.82 9.57
CA GLU A 214 -15.38 18.42 9.29
C GLU A 214 -15.70 18.45 7.80
N ASP A 215 -14.75 18.85 6.96
CA ASP A 215 -14.95 18.94 5.51
C ASP A 215 -15.15 17.54 4.91
N ILE A 216 -14.37 16.55 5.34
CA ILE A 216 -14.58 15.15 4.95
C ILE A 216 -15.97 14.68 5.40
N ARG A 217 -16.33 14.88 6.68
CA ARG A 217 -17.62 14.44 7.24
C ARG A 217 -18.80 15.07 6.50
N LYS A 218 -18.79 16.39 6.27
CA LYS A 218 -19.87 17.11 5.56
C LYS A 218 -20.04 16.55 4.14
N ASN A 219 -18.94 16.32 3.43
CA ASN A 219 -18.98 15.82 2.06
C ASN A 219 -19.34 14.32 1.98
N ALA A 220 -18.98 13.52 2.97
CA ALA A 220 -19.39 12.13 3.11
C ALA A 220 -20.90 11.99 3.45
N LEU A 221 -21.40 12.74 4.44
CA LEU A 221 -22.82 12.71 4.84
C LEU A 221 -23.76 13.17 3.72
N ASN A 222 -23.36 14.18 2.95
CA ASN A 222 -24.13 14.62 1.79
C ASN A 222 -24.21 13.56 0.68
N ASN A 223 -23.33 12.54 0.70
CA ASN A 223 -23.37 11.39 -0.21
C ASN A 223 -24.19 10.20 0.33
N LEU A 224 -24.32 10.06 1.67
CA LEU A 224 -25.24 9.11 2.34
C LEU A 224 -26.73 9.40 2.07
N SER A 225 -27.03 10.54 1.43
CA SER A 225 -28.38 10.90 0.98
C SER A 225 -28.98 9.88 -0.02
N ARG A 226 -28.11 9.13 -0.74
CA ARG A 226 -28.46 8.19 -1.82
C ARG A 226 -28.21 6.70 -1.54
N LEU A 227 -27.79 6.32 -0.33
CA LEU A 227 -27.57 4.90 -0.02
C LEU A 227 -28.92 4.16 0.14
N PRO A 228 -28.96 2.85 -0.19
CA PRO A 228 -30.11 1.97 0.06
C PRO A 228 -30.67 2.11 1.48
N GLU A 229 -31.99 1.92 1.66
CA GLU A 229 -32.71 2.14 2.93
C GLU A 229 -32.06 1.44 4.15
N LYS A 230 -31.39 0.30 3.94
CA LYS A 230 -30.63 -0.43 4.97
C LYS A 230 -29.53 0.40 5.64
N TYR A 231 -28.88 1.30 4.91
CA TYR A 231 -27.81 2.16 5.43
C TYR A 231 -28.32 3.54 5.89
N LYS A 232 -29.55 3.93 5.53
CA LYS A 232 -30.19 5.16 6.03
C LYS A 232 -30.45 5.12 7.54
N ARG A 233 -30.47 3.94 8.17
CA ARG A 233 -30.51 3.80 9.64
C ARG A 233 -29.33 4.48 10.34
N LEU A 234 -28.21 4.69 9.64
CA LEU A 234 -27.05 5.43 10.17
C LEU A 234 -27.31 6.96 10.26
N ARG A 235 -28.31 7.52 9.56
CA ARG A 235 -28.73 8.92 9.77
C ARG A 235 -29.34 9.14 11.16
N GLY A 236 -29.85 8.08 11.78
CA GLY A 236 -30.34 8.06 13.17
C GLY A 236 -29.27 7.69 14.20
N ALA A 237 -28.00 7.44 13.80
CA ALA A 237 -26.93 7.03 14.71
C ALA A 237 -26.43 8.14 15.66
N SER A 238 -27.13 9.27 15.74
CA SER A 238 -27.14 10.11 16.94
C SER A 238 -27.76 9.39 18.15
N LYS A 239 -28.42 8.23 17.97
CA LYS A 239 -29.07 7.45 19.04
C LYS A 239 -28.41 6.11 19.37
N TYR A 240 -27.31 5.74 18.70
CA TYR A 240 -26.51 4.59 19.11
C TYR A 240 -25.24 5.11 19.78
N PRO A 241 -25.17 5.14 21.12
CA PRO A 241 -23.93 5.49 21.78
C PRO A 241 -22.90 4.46 21.37
N VAL A 242 -21.88 4.89 20.63
CA VAL A 242 -20.64 4.12 20.50
C VAL A 242 -20.19 3.86 21.94
N LYS A 243 -20.28 2.60 22.40
CA LYS A 243 -19.72 2.21 23.70
C LYS A 243 -18.21 2.29 23.56
N LEU A 244 -17.67 3.49 23.73
CA LEU A 244 -16.23 3.72 23.85
C LEU A 244 -15.75 2.85 25.00
N SER A 245 -14.69 2.08 24.77
CA SER A 245 -14.07 1.29 25.82
C SER A 245 -13.65 2.21 26.98
N PRO A 246 -13.62 1.73 28.23
CA PRO A 246 -13.16 2.52 29.37
C PRO A 246 -11.77 3.14 29.13
N LYS A 247 -10.92 2.45 28.36
CA LYS A 247 -9.58 2.90 27.96
C LYS A 247 -9.63 4.13 27.07
N LEU A 248 -10.52 4.14 26.07
CA LEU A 248 -10.67 5.24 25.11
C LEU A 248 -11.33 6.48 25.74
N LYS A 249 -12.24 6.27 26.70
CA LYS A 249 -12.84 7.36 27.49
C LYS A 249 -11.83 8.07 28.40
N ARG A 250 -10.86 7.33 28.93
CA ARG A 250 -9.78 7.89 29.77
C ARG A 250 -8.82 8.73 28.94
N LEU A 251 -8.45 8.23 27.76
CA LEU A 251 -7.60 8.95 26.81
C LEU A 251 -8.18 10.31 26.38
N ILE A 252 -9.51 10.39 26.16
CA ILE A 252 -10.20 11.64 25.80
C ILE A 252 -10.28 12.62 26.99
N LYS A 253 -10.32 12.11 28.23
CA LYS A 253 -10.36 12.95 29.44
C LYS A 253 -9.00 13.60 29.72
N ASP A 254 -7.91 12.91 29.41
CA ASP A 254 -6.55 13.40 29.62
C ASP A 254 -6.10 14.39 28.53
N LEU A 255 -6.89 14.55 27.46
CA LEU A 255 -6.67 15.50 26.35
C LEU A 255 -7.51 16.79 26.46
N ARG A 256 -8.23 17.01 27.56
CA ARG A 256 -8.97 18.24 27.87
C ARG A 256 -8.40 18.92 29.10
#